data_AF-A0A3E2C9T4-F1
#
_entry.id   AF-A0A3E2C9T4-F1
#
_cell.length_a   1.000
_cell.length_b   1.000
_cell.length_c   1.000
_cell.angle_alpha   90.00
_cell.angle_beta   90.00
_cell.angle_gamma   90.00
#
_symmetry.space_group_name_H-M   'P 1'
#
loop_
_entity.id
_entity.type
_entity.pdbx_description
1 polymer ?
#
loop_
_entity_poly.entity_id
_entity_poly.type
_entity_poly.pdbx_seq_one_letter_code
_entity_poly.pdbx_strand_id
1 'polypeptide(L)'
;MMKAIVPPKSIIVNLPYKVFKDNELEHSINENLKYKRSDLDNQTIQVLKHYLLKFPTVYIVHKKEYERYTVYVGETNNIEERTKQHLNADTKIRDDWEKLSEGEVKQYIIANEHFNKSLTLDVENRFMQYLLSVDSINEVTNRRTNPQGEYYPEEEFERIFSGIWVQLHDMDPDLFPEEGIIRDSALFKASPFHKLTSEQKTIERKVIDIVNEALKSKNKCDSDSSTLILLEGDAGTGKTVLLSDLFYKICNKLSKIKNQLRQYSYDSVEEENEEDSDYEYKQFSTINNRKTACIIVNHKEQVNVYNQIATKLRLQKNNDELVMLPSQFINRFSEQTEQGRGIIDRPKRCCDVALIDEAHLLNTQANQAYSGSNMLSDILYRSR
;
A
#
# COMPACT_ATOMS: atom_id res chain seq x y z
N MET A 1 -28.62 31.84 9.99
CA MET A 1 -27.55 31.61 8.98
C MET A 1 -26.22 31.51 9.71
N MET A 2 -25.72 30.29 9.96
CA MET A 2 -24.31 30.11 10.31
C MET A 2 -23.50 30.52 9.07
N LYS A 3 -22.65 31.55 9.19
CA LYS A 3 -21.64 31.82 8.17
C LYS A 3 -20.79 30.57 8.06
N ALA A 4 -20.78 29.92 6.90
CA ALA A 4 -19.84 28.85 6.63
C ALA A 4 -18.44 29.44 6.78
N ILE A 5 -17.77 29.11 7.88
CA ILE A 5 -16.37 29.49 8.12
C ILE A 5 -15.59 28.86 6.96
N VAL A 6 -14.94 29.70 6.15
CA VAL A 6 -14.05 29.22 5.11
C VAL A 6 -12.75 28.87 5.81
N PRO A 7 -12.36 27.58 5.94
CA PRO A 7 -11.10 27.23 6.56
C PRO A 7 -9.97 27.88 5.75
N PRO A 8 -8.90 28.32 6.44
CA PRO A 8 -7.79 29.00 5.80
C PRO A 8 -7.18 28.12 4.70
N LYS A 9 -6.79 28.76 3.59
CA LYS A 9 -6.14 28.09 2.46
C LYS A 9 -4.86 27.41 2.95
N SER A 10 -4.71 26.11 2.66
CA SER A 10 -3.52 25.35 3.02
C SER A 10 -2.24 25.97 2.44
N ILE A 11 -1.14 25.78 3.15
CA ILE A 11 0.19 26.27 2.82
C ILE A 11 0.93 25.12 2.16
N ILE A 12 1.34 25.31 0.91
CA ILE A 12 2.06 24.28 0.14
C ILE A 12 3.34 24.87 -0.40
N VAL A 13 4.47 24.25 -0.04
CA VAL A 13 5.79 24.58 -0.60
C VAL A 13 6.32 23.37 -1.36
N ASN A 14 6.93 23.61 -2.52
CA ASN A 14 7.61 22.58 -3.32
C ASN A 14 9.10 22.88 -3.31
N LEU A 15 9.90 21.95 -2.80
CA LEU A 15 11.34 22.11 -2.56
C LEU A 15 12.11 20.91 -3.12
N PRO A 16 13.37 21.07 -3.54
CA PRO A 16 14.26 19.94 -3.75
C PRO A 16 14.37 19.08 -2.49
N TYR A 17 14.39 17.76 -2.64
CA TYR A 17 14.52 16.82 -1.53
C TYR A 17 15.99 16.47 -1.31
N LYS A 18 16.57 17.03 -0.26
CA LYS A 18 18.00 16.85 0.09
C LYS A 18 18.22 16.92 1.59
N VAL A 19 19.40 16.51 2.04
CA VAL A 19 19.80 16.71 3.43
C VAL A 19 20.03 18.21 3.60
N PHE A 20 19.10 18.87 4.29
CA PHE A 20 19.26 20.25 4.68
C PHE A 20 20.20 20.30 5.90
N LYS A 21 21.25 21.12 5.81
CA LYS A 21 22.01 21.52 7.01
C LYS A 21 21.11 22.38 7.90
N ASP A 22 21.52 22.57 9.14
CA ASP A 22 20.74 23.36 10.10
C ASP A 22 20.40 24.74 9.51
N ASN A 23 19.13 25.12 9.62
CA ASN A 23 18.52 26.34 9.06
C ASN A 23 18.39 26.41 7.52
N GLU A 24 18.93 25.46 6.74
CA GLU A 24 18.79 25.50 5.26
C GLU A 24 17.37 25.18 4.80
N LEU A 25 16.66 24.27 5.49
CA LEU A 25 15.26 23.98 5.17
C LEU A 25 14.39 25.20 5.44
N GLU A 26 14.58 25.84 6.60
CA GLU A 26 13.86 27.06 6.93
C GLU A 26 14.13 28.14 5.89
N HIS A 27 15.40 28.36 5.51
CA HIS A 27 15.77 29.31 4.48
C HIS A 27 15.06 29.01 3.15
N SER A 28 15.11 27.75 2.70
CA SER A 28 14.46 27.30 1.47
C SER A 28 12.94 27.51 1.50
N ILE A 29 12.30 27.25 2.64
CA ILE A 29 10.86 27.50 2.83
C ILE A 29 10.55 28.97 2.63
N ASN A 30 11.30 29.88 3.26
CA ASN A 30 10.99 31.30 3.11
C ASN A 30 11.45 31.97 1.81
N GLU A 31 12.44 31.43 1.11
CA GLU A 31 12.65 31.79 -0.30
C GLU A 31 11.44 31.36 -1.16
N ASN A 32 10.92 30.14 -0.96
CA ASN A 32 9.75 29.65 -1.71
C ASN A 32 8.49 30.49 -1.44
N LEU A 33 8.24 30.85 -0.18
CA LEU A 33 7.10 31.69 0.21
C LEU A 33 7.20 33.10 -0.37
N LYS A 34 8.38 33.73 -0.31
CA LYS A 34 8.60 35.07 -0.88
C LYS A 34 8.45 35.09 -2.40
N TYR A 35 8.99 34.08 -3.08
CA TYR A 35 8.91 33.97 -4.53
C TYR A 35 7.45 33.81 -5.02
N LYS A 36 6.67 32.95 -4.36
CA LYS A 36 5.28 32.69 -4.74
C LYS A 36 4.29 33.77 -4.26
N ARG A 37 4.65 34.54 -3.24
CA ARG A 37 3.76 35.53 -2.58
C ARG A 37 4.55 36.78 -2.18
N SER A 38 4.97 37.54 -3.19
CA SER A 38 5.81 38.74 -3.03
C SER A 38 5.12 39.87 -2.27
N ASP A 39 3.80 39.77 -2.09
CA ASP A 39 2.92 40.70 -1.39
C ASP A 39 2.80 40.44 0.12
N LEU A 40 3.32 39.31 0.62
CA LEU A 40 3.25 38.99 2.05
C LEU A 40 4.24 39.81 2.88
N ASP A 41 3.75 40.37 3.99
CA ASP A 41 4.61 40.96 5.00
C ASP A 41 5.43 39.90 5.77
N ASN A 42 6.49 40.37 6.42
CA ASN A 42 7.38 39.50 7.20
C ASN A 42 6.64 38.78 8.34
N GLN A 43 5.62 39.41 8.94
CA GLN A 43 4.87 38.81 10.05
C GLN A 43 4.07 37.60 9.58
N THR A 44 3.41 37.72 8.42
CA THR A 44 2.66 36.64 7.78
C THR A 44 3.60 35.51 7.38
N ILE A 45 4.76 35.81 6.80
CA ILE A 45 5.76 34.77 6.47
C ILE A 45 6.18 33.99 7.73
N GLN A 46 6.36 34.66 8.88
CA GLN A 46 6.71 33.97 10.13
C GLN A 46 5.58 33.05 10.61
N VAL A 47 4.32 33.49 10.52
CA VAL A 47 3.16 32.65 10.87
C VAL A 47 3.08 31.42 9.95
N LEU A 48 3.23 31.59 8.64
CA LEU A 48 3.21 30.46 7.70
C LEU A 48 4.35 29.47 7.97
N LYS A 49 5.54 29.97 8.27
CA LYS A 49 6.68 29.13 8.66
C LYS A 49 6.43 28.37 9.94
N HIS A 50 5.77 28.99 10.92
CA HIS A 50 5.42 28.34 12.17
C HIS A 50 4.57 27.09 11.94
N TYR A 51 3.55 27.17 11.08
CA TYR A 51 2.75 26.00 10.70
C TYR A 51 3.55 24.93 9.95
N LEU A 52 4.44 25.31 9.02
CA LEU A 52 5.23 24.36 8.24
C LEU A 52 6.29 23.61 9.07
N LEU A 53 6.85 24.24 10.10
CA LEU A 53 8.01 23.69 10.83
C LEU A 53 7.68 23.18 12.23
N LYS A 54 6.60 23.66 12.86
CA LYS A 54 6.30 23.40 14.28
C LYS A 54 4.95 22.71 14.51
N PHE A 55 4.14 22.54 13.47
CA PHE A 55 2.85 21.85 13.54
C PHE A 55 2.86 20.52 12.76
N PRO A 56 1.87 19.64 12.99
CA PRO A 56 1.65 18.48 12.14
C PRO A 56 1.56 18.90 10.66
N THR A 57 2.32 18.21 9.82
CA THR A 57 2.38 18.44 8.37
C THR A 57 2.25 17.12 7.63
N VAL A 58 1.76 17.21 6.40
CA VAL A 58 1.79 16.10 5.44
C VAL A 58 2.78 16.47 4.35
N TYR A 59 3.56 15.51 3.88
CA TYR A 59 4.54 15.71 2.84
C TYR A 59 4.48 14.62 1.79
N ILE A 60 4.79 14.99 0.55
CA ILE A 60 4.83 14.09 -0.60
C ILE A 60 6.22 14.21 -1.22
N VAL A 61 7.01 13.16 -1.12
CA VAL A 61 8.31 13.08 -1.81
C VAL A 61 8.11 12.33 -3.11
N HIS A 62 8.64 12.88 -4.20
CA HIS A 62 8.47 12.28 -5.51
C HIS A 62 9.71 12.46 -6.38
N LYS A 63 9.88 11.51 -7.29
CA LYS A 63 10.80 11.62 -8.43
C LYS A 63 10.05 11.32 -9.72
N LYS A 64 10.44 11.95 -10.83
CA LYS A 64 9.87 11.73 -12.17
C LYS A 64 10.96 11.14 -13.07
N GLU A 65 10.70 9.95 -13.61
CA GLU A 65 11.57 9.23 -14.55
C GLU A 65 10.73 8.80 -15.75
N TYR A 66 11.12 9.18 -16.97
CA TYR A 66 10.42 8.80 -18.21
C TYR A 66 8.89 9.03 -18.16
N GLU A 67 8.46 10.22 -17.73
CA GLU A 67 7.04 10.58 -17.54
C GLU A 67 6.27 9.77 -16.49
N ARG A 68 6.97 9.01 -15.64
CA ARG A 68 6.38 8.25 -14.54
C ARG A 68 6.89 8.71 -13.19
N TYR A 69 6.02 8.68 -12.20
CA TYR A 69 6.32 9.12 -10.84
C TYR A 69 6.47 7.92 -9.89
N THR A 70 7.48 7.98 -9.03
CA THR A 70 7.54 7.20 -7.78
C THR A 70 7.29 8.16 -6.63
N VAL A 71 6.35 7.81 -5.76
CA VAL A 71 5.83 8.71 -4.73
C VAL A 71 5.89 8.06 -3.35
N TYR A 72 6.29 8.86 -2.36
CA TYR A 72 6.16 8.54 -0.95
C TYR A 72 5.30 9.61 -0.27
N VAL A 73 4.29 9.17 0.48
CA VAL A 73 3.44 10.05 1.29
C VAL A 73 3.74 9.80 2.76
N GLY A 74 3.87 10.89 3.53
CA GLY A 74 4.08 10.80 4.97
C GLY A 74 3.47 11.96 5.73
N GLU A 75 3.18 11.76 7.02
CA GLU A 75 2.92 12.83 7.98
C GLU A 75 4.02 12.91 9.06
N THR A 76 4.19 14.10 9.65
CA THR A 76 5.16 14.33 10.72
C THR A 76 4.83 15.60 11.51
N ASN A 77 5.26 15.63 12.78
CA ASN A 77 5.24 16.85 13.61
C ASN A 77 6.53 17.67 13.48
N ASN A 78 7.57 17.10 12.87
CA ASN A 78 8.84 17.75 12.63
C ASN A 78 9.36 17.32 11.25
N ILE A 79 9.19 18.18 10.26
CA ILE A 79 9.54 17.88 8.86
C ILE A 79 11.07 17.83 8.65
N GLU A 80 11.83 18.60 9.42
CA GLU A 80 13.28 18.64 9.30
C GLU A 80 13.92 17.33 9.80
N GLU A 81 13.56 16.91 11.00
CA GLU A 81 14.02 15.63 11.56
C GLU A 81 13.58 14.45 10.71
N ARG A 82 12.34 14.49 10.20
CA ARG A 82 11.82 13.44 9.33
C ARG A 82 12.58 13.34 8.01
N THR A 83 12.92 14.48 7.41
CA THR A 83 13.74 14.54 6.18
C THR A 83 15.15 14.01 6.44
N LYS A 84 15.78 14.42 7.55
CA LYS A 84 17.09 13.92 7.99
C LYS A 84 17.06 12.40 8.22
N GLN A 85 16.01 11.88 8.86
CA GLN A 85 15.83 10.44 9.08
C GLN A 85 15.75 9.66 7.77
N HIS A 86 14.94 10.13 6.81
CA HIS A 86 14.78 9.44 5.54
C HIS A 86 16.09 9.28 4.78
N LEU A 87 16.82 10.38 4.66
CA LEU A 87 18.03 10.45 3.84
C LEU A 87 19.26 9.79 4.50
N ASN A 88 19.36 9.78 5.83
CA ASN A 88 20.55 9.29 6.54
C ASN A 88 20.42 7.86 7.09
N ALA A 89 19.19 7.42 7.40
CA ALA A 89 18.93 6.14 8.05
C ALA A 89 18.06 5.23 7.18
N ASP A 90 16.92 5.72 6.68
CA ASP A 90 15.98 4.88 5.95
C ASP A 90 16.55 4.43 4.59
N THR A 91 17.34 5.26 3.90
CA THR A 91 18.08 4.90 2.66
C THR A 91 19.01 3.69 2.82
N LYS A 92 19.51 3.42 4.04
CA LYS A 92 20.44 2.32 4.32
C LYS A 92 19.75 0.99 4.59
N ILE A 93 18.47 1.04 4.96
CA ILE A 93 17.74 -0.12 5.52
C ILE A 93 16.52 -0.45 4.65
N ARG A 94 16.09 0.49 3.80
CA ARG A 94 14.86 0.37 3.02
C ARG A 94 15.14 0.58 1.53
N ASP A 95 15.02 -0.51 0.78
CA ASP A 95 15.07 -0.54 -0.70
C ASP A 95 14.11 0.47 -1.34
N ASP A 96 13.01 0.80 -0.64
CA ASP A 96 12.04 1.76 -1.15
C ASP A 96 12.56 3.19 -1.20
N TRP A 97 13.33 3.59 -0.19
CA TRP A 97 13.95 4.91 -0.08
C TRP A 97 15.26 5.02 -0.81
N GLU A 98 16.06 3.96 -0.84
CA GLU A 98 17.29 3.90 -1.65
C GLU A 98 16.97 4.33 -3.08
N LYS A 99 16.00 3.65 -3.71
CA LYS A 99 15.54 3.96 -5.07
C LYS A 99 14.91 5.35 -5.21
N LEU A 100 14.15 5.81 -4.22
CA LEU A 100 13.48 7.11 -4.29
C LEU A 100 14.46 8.27 -4.12
N SER A 101 15.58 8.07 -3.42
CA SER A 101 16.56 9.12 -3.12
C SER A 101 17.53 9.43 -4.27
N GLU A 102 17.55 8.61 -5.31
CA GLU A 102 18.40 8.79 -6.48
C GLU A 102 17.81 9.82 -7.47
N GLY A 103 18.68 10.66 -8.05
CA GLY A 103 18.32 11.62 -9.09
C GLY A 103 17.74 12.94 -8.58
N GLU A 104 16.90 13.59 -9.39
CA GLU A 104 16.23 14.83 -9.03
C GLU A 104 14.93 14.54 -8.27
N VAL A 105 15.03 14.59 -6.94
CA VAL A 105 13.91 14.32 -6.03
C VAL A 105 13.36 15.65 -5.51
N LYS A 106 12.03 15.76 -5.42
CA LYS A 106 11.33 16.94 -4.88
C LYS A 106 10.38 16.53 -3.76
N GLN A 107 10.02 17.50 -2.93
CA GLN A 107 9.01 17.34 -1.90
C GLN A 107 8.00 18.47 -1.89
N TYR A 108 6.73 18.10 -1.78
CA TYR A 108 5.68 19.00 -1.31
C TYR A 108 5.61 18.90 0.21
N ILE A 109 5.66 20.03 0.91
CA ILE A 109 5.30 20.14 2.34
C ILE A 109 3.98 20.89 2.41
N ILE A 110 3.00 20.27 3.07
CA ILE A 110 1.63 20.73 3.15
C ILE A 110 1.32 20.98 4.64
N ALA A 111 0.91 22.20 4.95
CA ALA A 111 0.44 22.60 6.26
C ALA A 111 -0.93 23.25 6.16
N ASN A 112 -1.69 23.18 7.25
CA ASN A 112 -2.93 23.89 7.44
C ASN A 112 -3.05 24.26 8.92
N GLU A 113 -3.69 25.39 9.23
CA GLU A 113 -3.90 25.83 10.61
C GLU A 113 -4.66 24.79 11.46
N HIS A 114 -5.55 24.02 10.83
CA HIS A 114 -6.38 23.04 11.52
C HIS A 114 -5.76 21.64 11.57
N PHE A 115 -4.54 21.45 11.06
CA PHE A 115 -3.84 20.17 11.12
C PHE A 115 -3.51 19.79 12.57
N ASN A 116 -4.23 18.78 13.04
CA ASN A 116 -3.87 17.97 14.19
C ASN A 116 -3.42 16.57 13.74
N LYS A 117 -2.95 15.75 14.68
CA LYS A 117 -2.41 14.43 14.37
C LYS A 117 -3.38 13.50 13.64
N SER A 118 -4.66 13.53 14.01
CA SER A 118 -5.67 12.68 13.41
C SER A 118 -6.04 13.16 12.01
N LEU A 119 -6.19 14.48 11.83
CA LEU A 119 -6.47 15.07 10.52
C LEU A 119 -5.33 14.82 9.52
N THR A 120 -4.07 14.94 9.94
CA THR A 120 -2.93 14.67 9.04
C THR A 120 -2.84 13.21 8.63
N LEU A 121 -3.23 12.26 9.50
CA LEU A 121 -3.29 10.83 9.17
C LEU A 121 -4.40 10.54 8.15
N ASP A 122 -5.56 11.18 8.26
CA ASP A 122 -6.62 11.03 7.25
C ASP A 122 -6.23 11.68 5.91
N VAL A 123 -5.56 12.83 5.94
CA VAL A 123 -5.00 13.47 4.73
C VAL A 123 -3.95 12.57 4.07
N GLU A 124 -3.03 11.98 4.85
CA GLU A 124 -2.03 11.03 4.37
C GLU A 124 -2.69 9.80 3.72
N ASN A 125 -3.70 9.20 4.37
CA ASN A 125 -4.44 8.06 3.83
C ASN A 125 -5.19 8.41 2.52
N ARG A 126 -5.82 9.59 2.47
CA ARG A 126 -6.53 10.06 1.27
C ARG A 126 -5.57 10.37 0.12
N PHE A 127 -4.37 10.88 0.40
CA PHE A 127 -3.31 10.97 -0.60
C PHE A 127 -2.91 9.60 -1.14
N MET A 128 -2.69 8.61 -0.26
CA MET A 128 -2.41 7.23 -0.71
C MET A 128 -3.52 6.69 -1.62
N GLN A 129 -4.79 6.95 -1.26
CA GLN A 129 -5.95 6.55 -2.05
C GLN A 129 -6.00 7.20 -3.44
N TYR A 130 -5.76 8.52 -3.52
CA TYR A 130 -5.83 9.27 -4.78
C TYR A 130 -4.64 8.94 -5.67
N LEU A 131 -3.43 9.02 -5.13
CA LEU A 131 -2.18 8.81 -5.87
C LEU A 131 -2.04 7.37 -6.39
N LEU A 132 -2.54 6.36 -5.65
CA LEU A 132 -2.61 4.99 -6.16
C LEU A 132 -3.37 4.90 -7.50
N SER A 133 -4.35 5.77 -7.67
CA SER A 133 -5.28 5.77 -8.80
C SER A 133 -4.83 6.65 -9.97
N VAL A 134 -3.70 7.36 -9.84
CA VAL A 134 -3.15 8.22 -10.89
C VAL A 134 -2.33 7.41 -11.88
N ASP A 135 -2.62 7.52 -13.18
CA ASP A 135 -1.98 6.71 -14.23
C ASP A 135 -0.49 6.99 -14.41
N SER A 136 -0.05 8.23 -14.18
CA SER A 136 1.37 8.64 -14.26
C SER A 136 2.21 8.08 -13.10
N ILE A 137 1.59 7.57 -12.03
CA ILE A 137 2.29 7.00 -10.87
C ILE A 137 2.53 5.51 -11.06
N ASN A 138 3.81 5.12 -11.04
CA ASN A 138 4.22 3.71 -11.06
C ASN A 138 4.21 3.08 -9.68
N GLU A 139 4.55 3.84 -8.64
CA GLU A 139 4.71 3.31 -7.29
C GLU A 139 4.31 4.36 -6.25
N VAL A 140 3.56 3.94 -5.24
CA VAL A 140 3.15 4.78 -4.10
C VAL A 140 3.41 4.04 -2.80
N THR A 141 4.08 4.70 -1.85
CA THR A 141 4.52 4.07 -0.59
C THR A 141 4.25 4.93 0.63
N ASN A 142 3.99 4.28 1.77
CA ASN A 142 3.87 4.88 3.10
C ASN A 142 4.36 3.85 4.16
N ARG A 143 4.82 4.33 5.32
CA ARG A 143 5.28 3.51 6.45
C ARG A 143 4.16 3.09 7.41
N ARG A 144 3.06 3.85 7.53
CA ARG A 144 2.01 3.63 8.54
C ARG A 144 0.64 4.00 7.98
N THR A 145 -0.25 3.02 7.86
CA THR A 145 -1.67 3.28 7.59
C THR A 145 -2.43 2.99 8.88
N ASN A 146 -2.66 4.04 9.67
CA ASN A 146 -3.43 3.95 10.90
C ASN A 146 -4.77 4.66 10.69
N PRO A 147 -5.86 3.93 10.43
CA PRO A 147 -7.17 4.56 10.33
C PRO A 147 -7.52 5.23 11.65
N GLN A 148 -8.06 6.45 11.57
CA GLN A 148 -8.49 7.19 12.76
C GLN A 148 -9.91 6.79 13.21
N GLY A 149 -10.16 6.97 14.51
CA GLY A 149 -11.51 7.03 15.08
C GLY A 149 -12.14 8.39 14.81
N GLU A 150 -13.16 8.76 15.59
CA GLU A 150 -13.73 10.11 15.57
C GLU A 150 -12.74 11.11 16.22
N TYR A 151 -12.63 12.31 15.63
CA TYR A 151 -11.82 13.40 16.18
C TYR A 151 -12.38 14.76 15.73
N TYR A 152 -11.93 15.82 16.37
CA TYR A 152 -12.31 17.18 16.00
C TYR A 152 -11.13 17.93 15.35
N PRO A 153 -11.30 18.63 14.20
CA PRO A 153 -12.52 18.69 13.39
C PRO A 153 -12.47 17.70 12.20
N GLU A 154 -13.09 16.52 12.33
CA GLU A 154 -13.24 15.57 11.21
C GLU A 154 -14.14 16.14 10.10
N GLU A 155 -15.13 16.96 10.46
CA GLU A 155 -16.12 17.55 9.56
C GLU A 155 -15.52 18.51 8.51
N GLU A 156 -14.32 19.03 8.76
CA GLU A 156 -13.63 19.93 7.85
C GLU A 156 -12.74 19.19 6.84
N PHE A 157 -12.51 17.90 7.05
CA PHE A 157 -11.56 17.09 6.30
C PHE A 157 -11.77 17.17 4.79
N GLU A 158 -12.98 16.89 4.29
CA GLU A 158 -13.25 16.85 2.84
C GLU A 158 -12.96 18.19 2.19
N ARG A 159 -13.31 19.29 2.88
CA ARG A 159 -13.10 20.64 2.38
C ARG A 159 -11.62 21.01 2.35
N ILE A 160 -10.89 20.69 3.41
CA ILE A 160 -9.45 20.94 3.50
C ILE A 160 -8.72 20.11 2.45
N PHE A 161 -9.02 18.82 2.33
CA PHE A 161 -8.37 17.93 1.37
C PHE A 161 -8.64 18.36 -0.08
N SER A 162 -9.89 18.62 -0.46
CA SER A 162 -10.20 19.07 -1.82
C SER A 162 -9.50 20.39 -2.15
N GLY A 163 -9.44 21.34 -1.20
CA GLY A 163 -8.70 22.58 -1.35
C GLY A 163 -7.17 22.41 -1.45
N ILE A 164 -6.62 21.36 -0.83
CA ILE A 164 -5.21 20.98 -1.01
C ILE A 164 -5.01 20.37 -2.40
N TRP A 165 -5.87 19.45 -2.82
CA TRP A 165 -5.77 18.74 -4.09
C TRP A 165 -5.83 19.69 -5.29
N VAL A 166 -6.76 20.65 -5.28
CA VAL A 166 -6.85 21.70 -6.32
C VAL A 166 -5.56 22.53 -6.39
N GLN A 167 -5.01 22.94 -5.24
CA GLN A 167 -3.75 23.69 -5.23
C GLN A 167 -2.56 22.87 -5.74
N LEU A 168 -2.55 21.55 -5.51
CA LEU A 168 -1.52 20.67 -6.04
C LEU A 168 -1.70 20.43 -7.54
N HIS A 169 -2.94 20.28 -8.01
CA HIS A 169 -3.29 20.21 -9.44
C HIS A 169 -2.77 21.44 -10.20
N ASP A 170 -3.00 22.65 -9.67
CA ASP A 170 -2.50 23.89 -10.26
C ASP A 170 -0.95 23.93 -10.37
N MET A 171 -0.24 23.17 -9.53
CA MET A 171 1.22 23.11 -9.53
C MET A 171 1.79 22.02 -10.44
N ASP A 172 1.16 20.84 -10.49
CA ASP A 172 1.58 19.69 -11.29
C ASP A 172 0.35 18.83 -11.67
N PRO A 173 -0.33 19.15 -12.80
CA PRO A 173 -1.53 18.42 -13.23
C PRO A 173 -1.29 16.95 -13.57
N ASP A 174 -0.06 16.59 -13.97
CA ASP A 174 0.29 15.20 -14.33
C ASP A 174 0.38 14.32 -13.08
N LEU A 175 0.90 14.85 -11.98
CA LEU A 175 0.99 14.16 -10.69
C LEU A 175 -0.34 14.23 -9.90
N PHE A 176 -1.07 15.34 -10.05
CA PHE A 176 -2.31 15.60 -9.33
C PHE A 176 -3.45 15.92 -10.32
N PRO A 177 -4.01 14.92 -11.03
CA PRO A 177 -5.07 15.15 -12.01
C PRO A 177 -6.39 15.58 -11.36
N GLU A 178 -7.37 15.94 -12.19
CA GLU A 178 -8.70 16.31 -11.70
C GLU A 178 -9.33 15.22 -10.82
N GLU A 179 -9.97 15.64 -9.73
CA GLU A 179 -10.54 14.73 -8.72
C GLU A 179 -11.60 13.77 -9.29
N GLY A 180 -12.38 14.21 -10.29
CA GLY A 180 -13.39 13.37 -10.96
C GLY A 180 -12.78 12.15 -11.65
N ILE A 181 -11.68 12.34 -12.37
CA ILE A 181 -10.95 11.28 -13.09
C ILE A 181 -10.51 10.18 -12.10
N ILE A 182 -10.01 10.59 -10.94
CA ILE A 182 -9.54 9.70 -9.88
C ILE A 182 -10.71 8.88 -9.33
N ARG A 183 -11.78 9.57 -8.91
CA ARG A 183 -12.94 8.95 -8.26
C ARG A 183 -13.68 7.96 -9.16
N ASP A 184 -13.66 8.18 -10.47
CA ASP A 184 -14.30 7.29 -11.44
C ASP A 184 -13.49 6.04 -11.75
N SER A 185 -12.18 6.05 -11.48
CA SER A 185 -11.28 4.94 -11.77
C SER A 185 -11.62 3.67 -10.97
N ALA A 186 -11.39 2.51 -11.59
CA ALA A 186 -11.54 1.22 -10.91
C ALA A 186 -10.50 1.03 -9.80
N LEU A 187 -9.29 1.58 -9.97
CA LEU A 187 -8.24 1.58 -8.94
C LEU A 187 -8.69 2.30 -7.67
N PHE A 188 -9.36 3.44 -7.82
CA PHE A 188 -9.91 4.17 -6.69
C PHE A 188 -10.96 3.32 -6.00
N LYS A 189 -12.00 2.88 -6.72
CA LYS A 189 -13.11 2.10 -6.16
C LYS A 189 -12.69 0.80 -5.45
N ALA A 190 -11.61 0.17 -5.91
CA ALA A 190 -11.06 -1.05 -5.31
C ALA A 190 -9.89 -0.79 -4.33
N SER A 191 -9.54 0.47 -4.06
CA SER A 191 -8.37 0.85 -3.25
C SER A 191 -8.48 0.34 -1.80
N PRO A 192 -7.40 -0.22 -1.24
CA PRO A 192 -7.37 -0.68 0.15
C PRO A 192 -7.41 0.47 1.18
N PHE A 193 -7.34 1.73 0.74
CA PHE A 193 -7.28 2.89 1.63
C PHE A 193 -8.64 3.57 1.87
N HIS A 194 -9.73 2.94 1.43
CA HIS A 194 -11.07 3.39 1.78
C HIS A 194 -11.30 3.30 3.29
N LYS A 195 -11.99 4.30 3.86
CA LYS A 195 -12.41 4.26 5.27
C LYS A 195 -13.46 3.15 5.44
N LEU A 196 -13.08 2.10 6.14
CA LEU A 196 -13.99 1.00 6.47
C LEU A 196 -15.07 1.46 7.48
N THR A 197 -16.28 0.93 7.32
CA THR A 197 -17.36 1.09 8.30
C THR A 197 -17.03 0.37 9.61
N SER A 198 -17.71 0.72 10.71
CA SER A 198 -17.52 0.06 12.01
C SER A 198 -17.77 -1.45 11.96
N GLU A 199 -18.73 -1.88 11.13
CA GLU A 199 -19.02 -3.29 10.88
C GLU A 199 -17.87 -3.96 10.11
N GLN A 200 -17.42 -3.37 9.00
CA GLN A 200 -16.28 -3.87 8.22
C GLN A 200 -15.01 -3.96 9.08
N LYS A 201 -14.70 -2.97 9.92
CA LYS A 201 -13.58 -3.01 10.89
C LYS A 201 -13.71 -4.14 11.91
N THR A 202 -14.93 -4.55 12.24
CA THR A 202 -15.17 -5.67 13.16
C THR A 202 -14.96 -7.00 12.45
N ILE A 203 -15.43 -7.14 11.21
CA ILE A 203 -15.17 -8.29 10.36
C ILE A 203 -13.66 -8.44 10.11
N GLU A 204 -13.00 -7.34 9.74
CA GLU A 204 -11.57 -7.30 9.46
C GLU A 204 -10.75 -7.86 10.64
N ARG A 205 -11.01 -7.39 11.86
CA ARG A 205 -10.36 -7.89 13.08
C ARG A 205 -10.56 -9.39 13.26
N LYS A 206 -11.80 -9.88 13.14
CA LYS A 206 -12.12 -11.31 13.25
C LYS A 206 -11.37 -12.14 12.22
N VAL A 207 -11.35 -11.71 10.96
CA VAL A 207 -10.64 -12.40 9.87
C VAL A 207 -9.14 -12.44 10.17
N ILE A 208 -8.54 -11.32 10.56
CA ILE A 208 -7.11 -11.26 10.90
C ILE A 208 -6.77 -12.16 12.08
N ASP A 209 -7.64 -12.27 13.09
CA ASP A 209 -7.45 -13.16 14.24
C ASP A 209 -7.48 -14.64 13.81
N ILE A 210 -8.47 -15.06 13.01
CA ILE A 210 -8.55 -16.42 12.45
C ILE A 210 -7.31 -16.73 11.61
N VAL A 211 -6.90 -15.81 10.73
CA VAL A 211 -5.69 -15.96 9.91
C VAL A 211 -4.46 -16.14 10.81
N ASN A 212 -4.34 -15.40 11.91
CA ASN A 212 -3.20 -15.54 12.82
C ASN A 212 -3.16 -16.90 13.52
N GLU A 213 -4.31 -17.45 13.88
CA GLU A 213 -4.41 -18.77 14.47
C GLU A 213 -4.05 -19.86 13.44
N ALA A 214 -4.63 -19.79 12.23
CA ALA A 214 -4.34 -20.73 11.14
C ALA A 214 -2.84 -20.71 10.78
N LEU A 215 -2.23 -19.52 10.71
CA LEU A 215 -0.81 -19.33 10.41
C LEU A 215 0.14 -19.84 11.51
N LYS A 216 -0.33 -20.03 12.76
CA LYS A 216 0.46 -20.64 13.84
C LYS A 216 0.43 -22.17 13.79
N SER A 217 -0.60 -22.75 13.18
CA SER A 217 -0.73 -24.20 13.07
C SER A 217 0.35 -24.80 12.16
N LYS A 218 0.87 -25.98 12.52
CA LYS A 218 1.83 -26.74 11.69
C LYS A 218 1.14 -27.64 10.66
N ASN A 219 -0.17 -27.45 10.44
CA ASN A 219 -0.97 -28.34 9.60
C ASN A 219 -0.44 -28.29 8.14
N LYS A 220 -0.32 -29.48 7.53
CA LYS A 220 -0.11 -29.61 6.07
C LYS A 220 -1.39 -29.21 5.36
N CYS A 221 -1.32 -28.72 4.11
CA CYS A 221 -2.54 -28.50 3.32
C CYS A 221 -3.16 -29.84 2.96
N ASP A 222 -4.30 -30.08 3.56
CA ASP A 222 -5.30 -31.05 3.13
C ASP A 222 -6.68 -30.38 3.32
N SER A 223 -7.66 -30.72 2.49
CA SER A 223 -9.00 -30.11 2.54
C SER A 223 -9.65 -30.15 3.92
N ASP A 224 -9.40 -31.21 4.70
CA ASP A 224 -9.93 -31.38 6.06
C ASP A 224 -9.29 -30.42 7.08
N SER A 225 -8.19 -29.78 6.72
CA SER A 225 -7.43 -28.86 7.57
C SER A 225 -7.52 -27.39 7.15
N SER A 226 -8.11 -27.11 5.99
CA SER A 226 -8.25 -25.77 5.44
C SER A 226 -9.34 -24.98 6.14
N THR A 227 -9.07 -23.73 6.49
CA THR A 227 -10.07 -22.85 7.13
C THR A 227 -10.80 -22.00 6.09
N LEU A 228 -12.07 -22.33 5.80
CA LEU A 228 -12.92 -21.52 4.93
C LEU A 228 -13.63 -20.41 5.72
N ILE A 229 -13.42 -19.15 5.33
CA ILE A 229 -14.15 -17.99 5.84
C ILE A 229 -15.05 -17.47 4.73
N LEU A 230 -16.37 -17.47 4.95
CA LEU A 230 -17.34 -16.89 4.03
C LEU A 230 -17.72 -15.48 4.48
N LEU A 231 -17.52 -14.50 3.61
CA LEU A 231 -17.95 -13.11 3.82
C LEU A 231 -19.21 -12.84 3.00
N GLU A 232 -20.35 -12.73 3.69
CA GLU A 232 -21.64 -12.45 3.06
C GLU A 232 -22.03 -10.98 3.23
N GLY A 233 -22.78 -10.47 2.25
CA GLY A 233 -23.33 -9.12 2.30
C GLY A 233 -23.96 -8.74 0.96
N ASP A 234 -24.90 -7.80 0.99
CA ASP A 234 -25.63 -7.37 -0.21
C ASP A 234 -24.70 -6.71 -1.25
N ALA A 235 -25.20 -6.57 -2.47
CA ALA A 235 -24.51 -5.81 -3.51
C ALA A 235 -24.24 -4.37 -3.05
N GLY A 236 -23.04 -3.85 -3.31
CA GLY A 236 -22.68 -2.47 -2.94
C GLY A 236 -22.25 -2.26 -1.48
N THR A 237 -22.25 -3.30 -0.64
CA THR A 237 -21.79 -3.21 0.77
C THR A 237 -20.26 -3.08 0.94
N GLY A 238 -19.51 -3.02 -0.17
CA GLY A 238 -18.05 -2.83 -0.15
C GLY A 238 -17.23 -4.08 0.15
N LYS A 239 -17.71 -5.28 -0.20
CA LYS A 239 -16.97 -6.56 -0.04
C LYS A 239 -15.58 -6.52 -0.70
N THR A 240 -15.50 -6.07 -1.95
CA THR A 240 -14.24 -5.89 -2.70
C THR A 240 -13.27 -4.94 -1.97
N VAL A 241 -13.77 -3.84 -1.42
CA VAL A 241 -12.96 -2.89 -0.64
C VAL A 241 -12.39 -3.55 0.61
N LEU A 242 -13.21 -4.28 1.36
CA LEU A 242 -12.77 -5.03 2.53
C LEU A 242 -11.73 -6.11 2.16
N LEU A 243 -11.93 -6.83 1.06
CA LEU A 243 -10.97 -7.82 0.56
C LEU A 243 -9.64 -7.18 0.15
N SER A 244 -9.66 -6.03 -0.53
CA SER A 244 -8.46 -5.26 -0.87
C SER A 244 -7.66 -4.84 0.37
N ASP A 245 -8.35 -4.30 1.39
CA ASP A 245 -7.74 -3.91 2.66
C ASP A 245 -7.12 -5.11 3.40
N LEU A 246 -7.87 -6.22 3.51
CA LEU A 246 -7.38 -7.47 4.10
C LEU A 246 -6.15 -8.01 3.35
N PHE A 247 -6.21 -8.07 2.02
CA PHE A 247 -5.09 -8.52 1.21
C PHE A 247 -3.83 -7.67 1.45
N TYR A 248 -3.97 -6.33 1.40
CA TYR A 248 -2.86 -5.41 1.67
C TYR A 248 -2.26 -5.60 3.06
N LYS A 249 -3.10 -5.70 4.11
CA LYS A 249 -2.65 -5.89 5.49
C LYS A 249 -1.97 -7.24 5.71
N ILE A 250 -2.54 -8.31 5.18
CA ILE A 250 -1.98 -9.67 5.30
C ILE A 250 -0.64 -9.74 4.58
N CYS A 251 -0.53 -9.25 3.33
CA CYS A 251 0.73 -9.22 2.59
C CYS A 251 1.83 -8.47 3.35
N ASN A 252 1.51 -7.29 3.89
CA ASN A 252 2.45 -6.49 4.68
C ASN A 252 2.84 -7.16 6.01
N LYS A 253 1.92 -7.90 6.63
CA LYS A 253 2.23 -8.68 7.83
C LYS A 253 3.17 -9.84 7.51
N LEU A 254 2.90 -10.58 6.44
CA LEU A 254 3.73 -11.69 6.00
C LEU A 254 5.11 -11.24 5.53
N SER A 255 5.23 -10.06 4.90
CA SER A 255 6.52 -9.48 4.51
C SER A 255 7.38 -9.09 5.71
N LYS A 256 6.78 -8.52 6.77
CA LYS A 256 7.49 -8.20 8.02
C LYS A 256 8.06 -9.45 8.71
N ILE A 257 7.30 -10.56 8.70
CA ILE A 257 7.79 -11.85 9.21
C ILE A 257 9.02 -12.32 8.42
N LYS A 258 9.04 -12.14 7.09
CA LYS A 258 10.20 -12.48 6.25
C LYS A 258 11.45 -11.69 6.63
N ASN A 259 11.31 -10.39 6.88
CA ASN A 259 12.45 -9.53 7.21
C ASN A 259 13.03 -9.84 8.60
N GLN A 260 12.19 -10.17 9.58
CA GLN A 260 12.66 -10.59 10.91
C GLN A 260 13.48 -11.89 10.85
N LEU A 261 13.03 -12.88 10.09
CA LEU A 261 13.75 -14.15 9.94
C LEU A 261 15.12 -14.00 9.27
N ARG A 262 15.25 -13.07 8.30
CA ARG A 262 16.54 -12.77 7.65
C ARG A 262 17.55 -12.12 8.60
N GLN A 263 17.08 -11.33 9.56
CA GLN A 263 17.93 -10.64 10.52
C GLN A 263 18.56 -11.62 11.53
N TYR A 264 17.78 -12.60 12.02
CA TYR A 264 18.30 -13.66 12.90
C TYR A 264 19.31 -14.60 12.22
N SER A 265 19.18 -14.84 10.92
CA SER A 265 20.14 -15.68 10.18
C SER A 265 21.50 -15.02 9.92
N TYR A 266 21.64 -13.71 10.15
CA TYR A 266 22.90 -12.98 9.97
C TYR A 266 23.72 -12.89 11.27
N ASP A 267 23.04 -12.82 12.42
CA ASP A 267 23.69 -12.73 13.75
C ASP A 267 24.14 -14.11 14.31
N SER A 268 23.95 -15.20 13.56
CA SER A 268 24.25 -16.58 14.02
C SER A 268 25.26 -17.34 13.14
N VAL A 269 25.95 -16.65 12.23
CA VAL A 269 27.08 -17.22 11.50
C VAL A 269 28.37 -16.77 12.17
N GLU A 270 28.83 -17.52 13.17
CA GLU A 270 30.26 -17.56 13.46
C GLU A 270 30.95 -18.26 12.28
N GLU A 271 32.11 -17.71 11.88
CA GLU A 271 32.93 -18.20 10.77
C GLU A 271 33.38 -19.65 11.01
N GLU A 272 32.77 -20.62 10.33
CA GLU A 272 33.39 -21.93 10.11
C GLU A 272 33.44 -22.26 8.63
N ASN A 273 34.60 -22.80 8.25
CA ASN A 273 35.16 -22.85 6.90
C ASN A 273 34.41 -23.77 5.91
N GLU A 274 34.66 -23.47 4.64
CA GLU A 274 34.18 -24.13 3.42
C GLU A 274 34.36 -25.67 3.42
N GLU A 275 33.31 -26.40 3.01
CA GLU A 275 33.35 -27.31 1.85
C GLU A 275 31.96 -27.94 1.59
N ASP A 276 31.60 -27.92 0.31
CA ASP A 276 30.62 -28.73 -0.42
C ASP A 276 29.08 -28.58 -0.26
N SER A 277 28.49 -28.43 -1.46
CA SER A 277 27.11 -28.64 -1.91
C SER A 277 25.97 -28.27 -0.95
N ASP A 278 25.35 -27.10 -1.18
CA ASP A 278 23.88 -26.87 -1.13
C ASP A 278 23.49 -25.40 -0.99
N TYR A 279 24.25 -24.46 -1.56
CA TYR A 279 23.80 -23.06 -1.61
C TYR A 279 22.52 -22.89 -2.44
N GLU A 280 22.37 -23.67 -3.53
CA GLU A 280 21.20 -23.62 -4.41
C GLU A 280 19.98 -24.33 -3.77
N TYR A 281 20.19 -25.46 -3.08
CA TYR A 281 19.15 -26.17 -2.32
C TYR A 281 18.70 -25.41 -1.05
N LYS A 282 19.60 -24.70 -0.35
CA LYS A 282 19.25 -23.76 0.74
C LYS A 282 18.44 -22.58 0.21
N GLN A 283 18.76 -22.05 -0.96
CA GLN A 283 17.99 -20.96 -1.57
C GLN A 283 16.58 -21.42 -1.99
N PHE A 284 16.45 -22.62 -2.53
CA PHE A 284 15.17 -23.23 -2.94
C PHE A 284 14.28 -23.64 -1.74
N SER A 285 14.87 -24.23 -0.69
CA SER A 285 14.16 -24.55 0.56
C SER A 285 13.71 -23.30 1.32
N THR A 286 14.47 -22.20 1.24
CA THR A 286 14.09 -20.89 1.81
C THR A 286 12.98 -20.20 1.01
N ILE A 287 12.78 -20.53 -0.28
CA ILE A 287 11.61 -20.09 -1.08
C ILE A 287 10.36 -20.91 -0.74
N ASN A 288 10.52 -22.19 -0.41
CA ASN A 288 9.43 -23.12 -0.08
C ASN A 288 8.80 -22.88 1.31
N ASN A 289 9.51 -22.25 2.25
CA ASN A 289 8.99 -21.94 3.59
C ASN A 289 8.45 -20.50 3.74
N ARG A 290 8.30 -19.77 2.63
CA ARG A 290 7.76 -18.41 2.67
C ARG A 290 6.25 -18.45 2.76
N LYS A 291 5.73 -17.85 3.84
CA LYS A 291 4.30 -17.54 3.95
C LYS A 291 3.86 -16.64 2.79
N THR A 292 2.75 -16.98 2.17
CA THR A 292 2.20 -16.37 0.96
C THR A 292 0.71 -16.10 1.12
N ALA A 293 0.28 -14.92 0.70
CA ALA A 293 -1.12 -14.58 0.55
C ALA A 293 -1.38 -14.25 -0.91
N CYS A 294 -2.44 -14.82 -1.49
CA CYS A 294 -2.87 -14.56 -2.85
C CYS A 294 -4.31 -14.04 -2.84
N ILE A 295 -4.66 -13.24 -3.85
CA ILE A 295 -6.04 -12.89 -4.17
C ILE A 295 -6.42 -13.50 -5.52
N ILE A 296 -7.55 -14.19 -5.53
CA ILE A 296 -8.08 -14.95 -6.65
C ILE A 296 -9.34 -14.25 -7.10
N VAL A 297 -9.42 -13.92 -8.38
CA VAL A 297 -10.58 -13.21 -8.93
C VAL A 297 -10.94 -13.84 -10.26
N ASN A 298 -12.19 -14.29 -10.43
CA ASN A 298 -12.63 -14.92 -11.68
C ASN A 298 -13.21 -13.91 -12.68
N HIS A 299 -12.55 -12.75 -12.84
CA HIS A 299 -12.92 -11.70 -13.79
C HIS A 299 -11.66 -10.97 -14.28
N LYS A 300 -11.39 -10.98 -15.59
CA LYS A 300 -10.11 -10.49 -16.16
C LYS A 300 -9.84 -9.01 -15.87
N GLU A 301 -10.85 -8.15 -15.97
CA GLU A 301 -10.64 -6.72 -15.72
C GLU A 301 -10.36 -6.43 -14.25
N GLN A 302 -11.02 -7.14 -13.34
CA GLN A 302 -10.77 -6.98 -11.90
C GLN A 302 -9.40 -7.55 -11.53
N VAL A 303 -8.96 -8.66 -12.14
CA VAL A 303 -7.58 -9.16 -12.01
C VAL A 303 -6.57 -8.07 -12.42
N ASN A 304 -6.81 -7.34 -13.51
CA ASN A 304 -5.95 -6.23 -13.92
C ASN A 304 -5.93 -5.08 -12.90
N VAL A 305 -7.08 -4.74 -12.33
CA VAL A 305 -7.19 -3.71 -11.27
C VAL A 305 -6.37 -4.12 -10.04
N TYR A 306 -6.57 -5.34 -9.54
CA TYR A 306 -5.81 -5.85 -8.40
C TYR A 306 -4.31 -5.97 -8.69
N ASN A 307 -3.92 -6.42 -9.89
CA ASN A 307 -2.52 -6.48 -10.31
C ASN A 307 -1.87 -5.09 -10.28
N GLN A 308 -2.55 -4.06 -10.81
CA GLN A 308 -2.07 -2.68 -10.77
C GLN A 308 -1.93 -2.16 -9.33
N ILE A 309 -2.93 -2.40 -8.47
CA ILE A 309 -2.85 -2.04 -7.05
C ILE A 309 -1.64 -2.71 -6.38
N ALA A 310 -1.50 -4.03 -6.57
CA ALA A 310 -0.43 -4.81 -5.95
C ALA A 310 0.97 -4.39 -6.42
N THR A 311 1.12 -4.09 -7.71
CA THR A 311 2.39 -3.61 -8.28
C THR A 311 2.71 -2.19 -7.80
N LYS A 312 1.74 -1.25 -7.85
CA LYS A 312 1.96 0.14 -7.38
C LYS A 312 2.28 0.22 -5.89
N LEU A 313 1.73 -0.68 -5.08
CA LEU A 313 2.01 -0.80 -3.64
C LEU A 313 3.23 -1.68 -3.33
N ARG A 314 3.98 -2.13 -4.35
CA ARG A 314 5.17 -2.99 -4.22
C ARG A 314 4.91 -4.29 -3.46
N LEU A 315 3.68 -4.81 -3.51
CA LEU A 315 3.35 -6.14 -2.98
C LEU A 315 3.89 -7.26 -3.89
N GLN A 316 3.96 -6.99 -5.19
CA GLN A 316 4.48 -7.88 -6.23
C GLN A 316 5.30 -7.11 -7.26
N LYS A 317 6.17 -7.79 -8.00
CA LYS A 317 7.00 -7.15 -9.05
C LYS A 317 6.35 -7.23 -10.42
N ASN A 318 5.85 -8.42 -10.76
CA ASN A 318 5.19 -8.69 -12.02
C ASN A 318 3.72 -9.01 -11.79
N ASN A 319 2.93 -8.78 -12.82
CA ASN A 319 1.55 -9.23 -12.84
C ASN A 319 1.48 -10.75 -12.64
N ASP A 320 0.37 -11.19 -12.07
CA ASP A 320 0.03 -12.58 -11.84
C ASP A 320 0.85 -13.27 -10.73
N GLU A 321 1.67 -12.55 -9.95
CA GLU A 321 2.46 -13.12 -8.83
C GLU A 321 1.60 -13.43 -7.59
N LEU A 322 0.82 -12.47 -7.10
CA LEU A 322 -0.05 -12.64 -5.93
C LEU A 322 -1.54 -12.50 -6.28
N VAL A 323 -1.85 -11.84 -7.39
CA VAL A 323 -3.21 -11.64 -7.91
C VAL A 323 -3.37 -12.57 -9.11
N MET A 324 -4.36 -13.45 -9.17
CA MET A 324 -4.47 -14.37 -10.32
C MET A 324 -5.88 -14.89 -10.56
N LEU A 325 -6.09 -15.48 -11.75
CA LEU A 325 -7.28 -16.26 -12.05
C LEU A 325 -7.30 -17.58 -11.24
N PRO A 326 -8.48 -18.16 -10.96
CA PRO A 326 -8.58 -19.45 -10.27
C PRO A 326 -7.77 -20.57 -10.91
N SER A 327 -7.79 -20.69 -12.25
CA SER A 327 -7.04 -21.71 -12.97
C SER A 327 -5.52 -21.51 -12.86
N GLN A 328 -5.05 -20.27 -12.87
CA GLN A 328 -3.64 -19.94 -12.67
C GLN A 328 -3.18 -20.33 -11.26
N PHE A 329 -4.00 -20.05 -10.24
CA PHE A 329 -3.75 -20.48 -8.86
C PHE A 329 -3.64 -22.01 -8.77
N ILE A 330 -4.64 -22.74 -9.25
CA ILE A 330 -4.66 -24.20 -9.21
C ILE A 330 -3.43 -24.79 -9.91
N ASN A 331 -3.07 -24.28 -11.09
CA ASN A 331 -1.88 -24.72 -11.84
C ASN A 331 -0.56 -24.43 -11.11
N ARG A 332 -0.45 -23.30 -10.42
CA ARG A 332 0.76 -22.89 -9.70
C ARG A 332 1.00 -23.72 -8.45
N PHE A 333 -0.07 -24.04 -7.71
CA PHE A 333 0.01 -24.76 -6.45
C PHE A 333 -0.16 -26.28 -6.63
N SER A 334 -0.12 -26.77 -7.86
CA SER A 334 -0.13 -28.20 -8.25
C SER A 334 1.22 -28.70 -8.74
N GLU A 335 1.42 -30.02 -8.71
CA GLU A 335 2.40 -30.67 -9.58
C GLU A 335 2.04 -30.39 -11.03
N GLN A 336 3.04 -30.13 -11.88
CA GLN A 336 2.79 -29.80 -13.28
C GLN A 336 3.14 -30.99 -14.18
N THR A 337 2.34 -31.18 -15.21
CA THR A 337 2.67 -32.05 -16.35
C THR A 337 3.86 -31.47 -17.13
N GLU A 338 4.46 -32.26 -18.03
CA GLU A 338 5.52 -31.79 -18.94
C GLU A 338 5.10 -30.56 -19.78
N GLN A 339 3.79 -30.37 -19.98
CA GLN A 339 3.21 -29.23 -20.70
C GLN A 339 2.89 -28.03 -19.79
N GLY A 340 3.29 -28.05 -18.52
CA GLY A 340 3.10 -26.96 -17.55
C GLY A 340 1.69 -26.84 -16.97
N ARG A 341 0.77 -27.76 -17.28
CA ARG A 341 -0.58 -27.80 -16.68
C ARG A 341 -0.54 -28.45 -15.31
N GLY A 342 -1.28 -27.88 -14.35
CA GLY A 342 -1.41 -28.45 -13.01
C GLY A 342 -2.21 -29.77 -13.03
N ILE A 343 -1.69 -30.76 -12.31
CA ILE A 343 -2.36 -32.02 -12.04
C ILE A 343 -3.27 -31.77 -10.83
N ILE A 344 -4.58 -31.93 -11.03
CA ILE A 344 -5.61 -31.55 -10.05
C ILE A 344 -5.50 -32.37 -8.77
N ASP A 345 -5.30 -33.67 -8.90
CA ASP A 345 -5.23 -34.58 -7.74
C ASP A 345 -3.86 -34.57 -7.03
N ARG A 346 -2.96 -33.66 -7.42
CA ARG A 346 -1.59 -33.56 -6.88
C ARG A 346 -1.24 -32.13 -6.48
N PRO A 347 -1.78 -31.62 -5.37
CA PRO A 347 -1.33 -30.34 -4.81
C PRO A 347 0.15 -30.42 -4.42
N LYS A 348 0.95 -29.44 -4.83
CA LYS A 348 2.41 -29.40 -4.62
C LYS A 348 2.82 -28.44 -3.51
N ARG A 349 2.09 -27.34 -3.33
CA ARG A 349 2.41 -26.29 -2.36
C ARG A 349 1.14 -25.73 -1.73
N CYS A 350 1.28 -25.31 -0.48
CA CYS A 350 0.30 -24.51 0.25
C CYS A 350 0.46 -23.01 -0.02
N CYS A 351 -0.63 -22.36 -0.45
CA CYS A 351 -0.82 -20.94 -0.16
C CYS A 351 -1.28 -20.79 1.30
N ASP A 352 -0.73 -19.84 2.04
CA ASP A 352 -1.08 -19.69 3.46
C ASP A 352 -2.39 -18.93 3.67
N VAL A 353 -2.72 -18.03 2.75
CA VAL A 353 -4.01 -17.32 2.72
C VAL A 353 -4.43 -17.12 1.27
N ALA A 354 -5.58 -17.69 0.89
CA ALA A 354 -6.20 -17.42 -0.40
C ALA A 354 -7.47 -16.58 -0.19
N LEU A 355 -7.46 -15.33 -0.65
CA LEU A 355 -8.66 -14.48 -0.70
C LEU A 355 -9.33 -14.68 -2.05
N ILE A 356 -10.65 -14.82 -2.07
CA ILE A 356 -11.40 -15.00 -3.32
C ILE A 356 -12.41 -13.87 -3.43
N ASP A 357 -12.27 -13.01 -4.44
CA ASP A 357 -13.31 -12.06 -4.82
C ASP A 357 -14.19 -12.65 -5.94
N GLU A 358 -15.46 -12.26 -5.95
CA GLU A 358 -16.49 -12.79 -6.85
C GLU A 358 -16.55 -14.33 -6.86
N ALA A 359 -16.47 -14.94 -5.67
CA ALA A 359 -16.48 -16.40 -5.51
C ALA A 359 -17.69 -17.09 -6.15
N HIS A 360 -18.81 -16.36 -6.33
CA HIS A 360 -19.99 -16.84 -7.04
C HIS A 360 -19.75 -17.17 -8.52
N LEU A 361 -18.65 -16.69 -9.10
CA LEU A 361 -18.23 -16.98 -10.47
C LEU A 361 -17.35 -18.24 -10.58
N LEU A 362 -16.98 -18.90 -9.47
CA LEU A 362 -16.14 -20.10 -9.53
C LEU A 362 -16.85 -21.25 -10.26
N ASN A 363 -16.10 -21.99 -11.08
CA ASN A 363 -16.68 -23.09 -11.84
C ASN A 363 -16.94 -24.31 -10.96
N THR A 364 -18.14 -24.88 -11.11
CA THR A 364 -18.58 -26.14 -10.47
C THR A 364 -18.51 -27.33 -11.44
N GLN A 365 -17.90 -27.12 -12.62
CA GLN A 365 -17.67 -28.13 -13.65
C GLN A 365 -16.42 -27.76 -14.48
N ALA A 366 -15.88 -28.74 -15.20
CA ALA A 366 -14.73 -28.53 -16.06
C ALA A 366 -15.06 -27.62 -17.27
N ASN A 367 -14.06 -26.88 -17.75
CA ASN A 367 -14.11 -26.09 -18.97
C ASN A 367 -12.73 -26.10 -19.68
N GLN A 368 -12.59 -25.33 -20.77
CA GLN A 368 -11.34 -25.30 -21.54
C GLN A 368 -10.10 -24.87 -20.73
N ALA A 369 -10.29 -24.05 -19.69
CA ALA A 369 -9.22 -23.50 -18.86
C ALA A 369 -9.03 -24.26 -17.53
N TYR A 370 -9.92 -25.19 -17.18
CA TYR A 370 -9.96 -25.89 -15.90
C TYR A 370 -10.53 -27.29 -16.06
N SER A 371 -9.76 -28.31 -15.71
CA SER A 371 -10.14 -29.72 -15.91
C SER A 371 -10.76 -30.40 -14.68
N GLY A 372 -11.03 -29.67 -13.60
CA GLY A 372 -11.55 -30.24 -12.35
C GLY A 372 -13.06 -30.16 -12.25
N SER A 373 -13.60 -30.69 -11.15
CA SER A 373 -15.04 -30.77 -10.91
C SER A 373 -15.57 -29.70 -9.95
N ASN A 374 -14.73 -29.06 -9.13
CA ASN A 374 -15.13 -27.99 -8.23
C ASN A 374 -13.94 -27.08 -7.89
N MET A 375 -13.93 -25.88 -8.46
CA MET A 375 -12.81 -24.93 -8.27
C MET A 375 -12.62 -24.53 -6.82
N LEU A 376 -13.70 -24.39 -6.03
CA LEU A 376 -13.58 -24.02 -4.62
C LEU A 376 -12.86 -25.12 -3.84
N SER A 377 -13.25 -26.38 -4.05
CA SER A 377 -12.57 -27.52 -3.44
C SER A 377 -11.10 -27.57 -3.85
N ASP A 378 -10.78 -27.36 -5.13
CA ASP A 378 -9.39 -27.36 -5.61
C ASP A 378 -8.55 -26.21 -5.04
N ILE A 379 -9.15 -25.04 -4.81
CA ILE A 379 -8.48 -23.94 -4.12
C ILE A 379 -8.22 -24.34 -2.66
N LEU A 380 -9.21 -24.93 -1.97
CA LEU A 380 -9.08 -25.39 -0.58
C LEU A 380 -7.94 -26.41 -0.42
N TYR A 381 -7.83 -27.40 -1.30
CA TYR A 381 -6.72 -28.37 -1.30
C TYR A 381 -5.33 -27.73 -1.43
N ARG A 382 -5.25 -26.47 -1.88
CA ARG A 382 -4.02 -25.71 -2.10
C ARG A 382 -3.88 -24.52 -1.14
N SER A 383 -4.79 -24.37 -0.18
CA SER A 383 -4.77 -23.30 0.82
C SER A 383 -4.93 -23.83 2.25
N ARG A 384 -4.40 -23.07 3.21
CA ARG A 384 -4.55 -23.36 4.65
C ARG A 384 -5.83 -22.79 5.23
#